data_AF-A0A852IP42-F1
#
_entry.id   AF-A0A852IP42-F1
#
_cell.length_a   1.000
_cell.length_b   1.000
_cell.length_c   1.000
_cell.angle_alpha   90.00
_cell.angle_beta   90.00
_cell.angle_gamma   90.00
#
_symmetry.space_group_name_H-M   'P 1'
#
loop_
_entity.id
_entity.type
_entity.pdbx_description
1 polymer ?
#
loop_
_entity_poly.entity_id
_entity_poly.type
_entity_poly.pdbx_seq_one_letter_code
_entity_poly.pdbx_strand_id
1 'polypeptide(L)'
;MEPEAPPPSPPPPAAALDSAELVCAQGRNLKAVLCQRCGSRVLLPGAATFARRELLLPAMRKKAAAVAGGGSGDGDVVREHWLVRDMFSFENVGFTRDVGNVKFLVCADCEAGPIGWHCLDDKDSFYVALERVTHE
;
A
#
# COMPACT_ATOMS: atom_id res chain seq x y z
N MET A 1 -38.09 35.08 20.57
CA MET A 1 -37.61 34.50 19.30
C MET A 1 -36.11 34.36 19.44
N GLU A 2 -35.66 33.28 20.07
CA GLU A 2 -34.23 32.95 20.07
C GLU A 2 -33.92 32.26 18.74
N PRO A 3 -32.79 32.59 18.08
CA PRO A 3 -32.40 31.89 16.87
C PRO A 3 -31.96 30.48 17.22
N GLU A 4 -32.68 29.50 16.66
CA GLU A 4 -32.36 28.07 16.74
C GLU A 4 -30.97 27.84 16.14
N ALA A 5 -30.04 27.34 16.95
CA ALA A 5 -28.69 27.03 16.52
C ALA A 5 -28.72 25.88 15.48
N PRO A 6 -27.90 25.92 14.42
CA PRO A 6 -27.87 24.86 13.43
C PRO A 6 -27.41 23.52 14.06
N PRO A 7 -27.92 22.38 13.59
CA PRO A 7 -27.58 21.06 14.15
C PRO A 7 -26.08 20.75 13.94
N PRO A 8 -25.46 19.99 14.86
CA PRO A 8 -24.06 19.59 14.71
C PRO A 8 -23.88 18.69 13.49
N SER A 9 -22.93 19.03 12.64
CA SER A 9 -22.50 18.25 11.48
C SER A 9 -22.16 16.80 11.88
N PRO A 10 -22.41 15.80 10.99
CA PRO A 10 -22.08 14.41 11.28
C PRO A 10 -20.57 14.23 11.52
N PRO A 11 -20.15 13.31 12.40
CA PRO A 11 -18.74 13.02 12.61
C PRO A 11 -18.12 12.48 11.31
N PRO A 12 -16.86 12.84 10.99
CA PRO A 12 -16.17 12.28 9.83
C PRO A 12 -16.08 10.75 9.96
N PRO A 13 -16.14 10.00 8.84
CA PRO A 13 -16.01 8.55 8.87
C PRO A 13 -14.66 8.17 9.49
N ALA A 14 -14.71 7.21 10.41
CA ALA A 14 -13.58 6.77 11.21
C ALA A 14 -12.35 6.41 10.37
N ALA A 15 -11.21 7.03 10.73
CA ALA A 15 -9.85 6.62 10.41
C ALA A 15 -9.53 6.41 8.91
N ALA A 16 -9.67 7.46 8.10
CA ALA A 16 -8.76 7.60 6.96
C ALA A 16 -7.40 8.00 7.53
N LEU A 17 -6.37 7.15 7.41
CA LEU A 17 -4.99 7.63 7.43
C LEU A 17 -4.95 8.85 6.50
N ASP A 18 -4.47 10.00 6.98
CA ASP A 18 -4.59 11.27 6.27
C ASP A 18 -3.75 11.25 4.98
N SER A 19 -4.30 10.60 3.95
CA SER A 19 -3.69 10.45 2.64
C SER A 19 -3.61 11.81 1.95
N ALA A 20 -4.35 12.82 2.41
CA ALA A 20 -4.25 14.19 1.92
C ALA A 20 -2.91 14.85 2.30
N GLU A 21 -2.35 14.56 3.48
CA GLU A 21 -1.01 15.05 3.86
C GLU A 21 0.15 14.27 3.21
N LEU A 22 -0.13 13.07 2.70
CA LEU A 22 0.87 12.23 2.02
C LEU A 22 0.93 12.46 0.51
N VAL A 23 -0.04 13.15 -0.07
CA VAL A 23 -0.20 13.30 -1.52
C VAL A 23 0.00 14.76 -1.91
N CYS A 24 0.92 15.02 -2.85
CA CYS A 24 1.13 16.36 -3.40
C CYS A 24 0.02 16.75 -4.39
N ALA A 25 -0.03 18.03 -4.80
CA ALA A 25 -1.01 18.54 -5.77
C ALA A 25 -1.02 17.77 -7.12
N GLN A 26 0.08 17.11 -7.48
CA GLN A 26 0.19 16.28 -8.67
C GLN A 26 -0.23 14.82 -8.45
N GLY A 27 -0.79 14.49 -7.28
CA GLY A 27 -1.20 13.14 -6.94
C GLY A 27 -0.05 12.18 -6.63
N ARG A 28 1.14 12.69 -6.29
CA ARG A 28 2.34 11.87 -6.00
C ARG A 28 2.64 11.81 -4.51
N ASN A 29 3.40 10.81 -4.07
CA ASN A 29 3.83 10.70 -2.69
C ASN A 29 4.73 11.87 -2.29
N LEU A 30 4.34 12.62 -1.26
CA LEU A 30 5.11 13.74 -0.73
C LEU A 30 6.30 13.26 0.11
N LYS A 31 6.12 12.15 0.83
CA LYS A 31 7.10 11.54 1.73
C LYS A 31 7.72 10.31 1.10
N ALA A 32 8.90 9.92 1.58
CA ALA A 32 9.47 8.64 1.22
C ALA A 32 8.61 7.50 1.77
N VAL A 33 8.65 6.34 1.10
CA VAL A 33 7.94 5.14 1.55
C VAL A 33 8.96 4.16 2.10
N LEU A 34 8.74 3.67 3.32
CA LEU A 34 9.66 2.82 4.04
C LEU A 34 8.96 1.55 4.53
N CYS A 35 9.74 0.49 4.73
CA CYS A 35 9.26 -0.73 5.36
C CYS A 35 8.97 -0.48 6.84
N GLN A 36 7.74 -0.70 7.28
CA GLN A 36 7.33 -0.56 8.69
C GLN A 36 8.06 -1.50 9.68
N ARG A 37 8.78 -2.52 9.19
CA ARG A 37 9.48 -3.51 10.03
C ARG A 37 10.94 -3.15 10.32
N CYS A 38 11.64 -2.58 9.34
CA CYS A 38 13.09 -2.35 9.42
C CYS A 38 13.52 -0.94 8.98
N GLY A 39 12.60 -0.11 8.49
CA GLY A 39 12.92 1.22 7.97
C GLY A 39 13.60 1.21 6.59
N SER A 40 13.71 0.06 5.92
CA SER A 40 14.24 -0.02 4.55
C SER A 40 13.46 0.89 3.61
N ARG A 41 14.17 1.68 2.79
CA ARG A 41 13.54 2.64 1.88
C ARG A 41 13.03 1.91 0.64
N VAL A 42 11.73 1.98 0.41
CA VAL A 42 11.04 1.34 -0.71
C VAL A 42 10.88 2.31 -1.88
N LEU A 43 10.49 3.56 -1.61
CA LEU A 43 10.31 4.61 -2.63
C LEU A 43 10.83 5.96 -2.14
N LEU A 44 11.35 6.75 -3.08
CA LEU A 44 11.67 8.15 -2.87
C LEU A 44 10.42 9.05 -2.96
N PRO A 45 10.44 10.26 -2.37
CA PRO A 45 9.41 11.26 -2.60
C PRO A 45 9.18 11.53 -4.09
N GLY A 46 7.93 11.56 -4.52
CA GLY A 46 7.54 11.83 -5.91
C GLY A 46 7.71 10.67 -6.89
N ALA A 47 8.12 9.48 -6.42
CA ALA A 47 8.34 8.30 -7.25
C ALA A 47 7.06 7.51 -7.57
N ALA A 48 5.97 7.74 -6.85
CA ALA A 48 4.71 7.02 -7.01
C ALA A 48 3.51 7.96 -7.01
N THR A 49 2.42 7.53 -7.65
CA THR A 49 1.13 8.22 -7.64
C THR A 49 0.14 7.54 -6.71
N PHE A 50 -0.72 8.32 -6.07
CA PHE A 50 -1.78 7.78 -5.25
C PHE A 50 -2.86 7.13 -6.11
N ALA A 51 -3.23 5.90 -5.77
CA ALA A 51 -4.25 5.14 -6.47
C ALA A 51 -5.20 4.47 -5.46
N ARG A 52 -6.50 4.62 -5.71
CA ARG A 52 -7.54 3.87 -5.01
C ARG A 52 -7.97 2.68 -5.84
N ARG A 53 -7.71 1.49 -5.33
CA ARG A 53 -8.09 0.21 -5.95
C ARG A 53 -8.22 -0.82 -4.84
N GLU A 54 -9.28 -1.61 -4.87
CA GLU A 54 -9.46 -2.71 -3.92
C GLU A 54 -8.58 -3.88 -4.34
N LEU A 55 -7.53 -4.14 -3.57
CA LEU A 55 -6.61 -5.24 -3.78
C LEU A 55 -6.59 -6.11 -2.53
N LEU A 56 -6.72 -7.42 -2.73
CA LEU A 56 -6.60 -8.39 -1.65
C LEU A 56 -5.13 -8.72 -1.46
N LEU A 57 -4.57 -8.27 -0.34
CA LEU A 57 -3.21 -8.61 0.07
C LEU A 57 -3.28 -9.66 1.18
N PRO A 58 -2.59 -10.81 1.04
CA PRO A 58 -2.44 -11.76 2.13
C PRO A 58 -1.97 -11.10 3.44
N ALA A 59 -2.32 -11.71 4.57
CA ALA A 59 -1.85 -11.29 5.88
C ALA A 59 -0.32 -11.15 5.90
N MET A 60 0.19 -10.12 6.57
CA MET A 60 1.62 -9.79 6.61
C MET A 60 2.39 -10.85 7.42
N ARG A 61 2.95 -11.87 6.76
CA ARG A 61 3.64 -13.00 7.43
C ARG A 61 5.15 -12.92 7.18
N LYS A 62 5.97 -13.26 8.20
CA LYS A 62 7.38 -13.61 7.97
C LYS A 62 7.41 -14.90 7.13
N LYS A 63 8.31 -14.96 6.15
CA LYS A 63 8.52 -15.97 5.08
C LYS A 63 8.44 -17.46 5.49
N ALA A 64 7.30 -17.96 5.98
CA ALA A 64 7.15 -19.37 6.35
C ALA A 64 5.80 -20.02 6.00
N ALA A 65 4.83 -19.33 5.40
CA ALA A 65 3.53 -19.96 5.11
C ALA A 65 2.76 -19.40 3.89
N ALA A 66 3.44 -18.81 2.90
CA ALA A 66 2.79 -18.38 1.65
C ALA A 66 2.71 -19.52 0.60
N VAL A 67 3.11 -20.74 0.96
CA VAL A 67 3.13 -21.91 0.07
C VAL A 67 2.37 -23.05 0.73
N ALA A 68 1.05 -22.91 0.85
CA ALA A 68 0.14 -24.03 1.05
C ALA A 68 -1.20 -23.66 0.42
N GLY A 69 -1.63 -24.48 -0.53
CA GLY A 69 -2.77 -24.21 -1.39
C GLY A 69 -4.10 -24.09 -0.66
N GLY A 70 -5.04 -23.43 -1.35
CA GLY A 70 -6.49 -23.54 -1.18
C GLY A 70 -7.02 -23.72 0.25
N GLY A 71 -7.24 -22.62 0.96
CA GLY A 71 -7.98 -22.67 2.23
C GLY A 71 -8.05 -21.33 2.94
N SER A 72 -9.19 -20.65 2.79
CA SER A 72 -9.73 -19.58 3.65
C SER A 72 -8.94 -18.26 3.74
N GLY A 73 -9.24 -17.34 2.81
CA GLY A 73 -9.74 -15.97 3.12
C GLY A 73 -8.99 -15.03 4.07
N ASP A 74 -7.78 -15.32 4.51
CA ASP A 74 -7.05 -14.50 5.50
C ASP A 74 -6.14 -13.46 4.79
N GLY A 75 -6.79 -12.53 4.11
CA GLY A 75 -6.15 -11.40 3.45
C GLY A 75 -6.93 -10.11 3.71
N ASP A 76 -6.22 -9.00 3.81
CA ASP A 76 -6.83 -7.69 4.00
C ASP A 76 -7.16 -7.09 2.63
N VAL A 77 -8.38 -6.59 2.49
CA VAL A 77 -8.75 -5.76 1.33
C VAL A 77 -8.22 -4.36 1.58
N VAL A 78 -7.09 -4.07 0.95
CA VAL A 78 -6.48 -2.73 0.97
C VAL A 78 -7.11 -1.92 -0.15
N ARG A 79 -7.38 -0.64 0.09
CA ARG A 79 -8.03 0.25 -0.89
C ARG A 79 -7.10 1.35 -1.38
N GLU A 80 -6.11 1.73 -0.58
CA GLU A 80 -5.21 2.86 -0.84
C GLU A 80 -3.79 2.37 -1.12
N HIS A 81 -3.27 2.77 -2.28
CA HIS A 81 -1.98 2.30 -2.77
C HIS A 81 -1.16 3.42 -3.39
N TRP A 82 0.16 3.25 -3.36
CA TRP A 82 1.09 3.92 -4.24
C TRP A 82 1.24 3.11 -5.52
N LEU A 83 0.75 3.66 -6.62
CA LEU A 83 0.98 3.17 -7.96
C LEU A 83 2.35 3.65 -8.43
N VAL A 84 3.22 2.69 -8.65
CA VAL A 84 4.53 2.87 -9.28
C VAL A 84 4.41 2.33 -10.69
N ARG A 85 4.79 3.15 -11.68
CA ARG A 85 4.68 2.74 -13.10
C ARG A 85 5.91 2.05 -13.65
N ASP A 86 7.02 2.20 -12.96
CA ASP A 86 8.32 1.76 -13.43
C ASP A 86 9.06 1.05 -12.29
N MET A 87 9.52 -0.17 -12.54
CA MET A 87 10.17 -0.98 -11.51
C MET A 87 11.51 -0.39 -11.03
N PHE A 88 12.16 0.46 -11.82
CA PHE A 88 13.40 1.14 -11.44
C PHE A 88 13.16 2.36 -10.54
N SER A 89 11.90 2.74 -10.32
CA SER A 89 11.54 3.77 -9.34
C SER A 89 11.59 3.26 -7.90
N PHE A 90 11.72 1.94 -7.70
CA PHE A 90 11.90 1.34 -6.38
C PHE A 90 13.36 1.39 -5.93
N GLU A 91 13.58 1.70 -4.66
CA GLU A 91 14.90 1.69 -4.03
C GLU A 91 15.25 0.27 -3.54
N ASN A 92 14.52 -0.25 -2.55
CA ASN A 92 14.78 -1.56 -1.95
C ASN A 92 13.50 -2.40 -1.86
N VAL A 93 13.14 -3.05 -2.97
CA VAL A 93 11.97 -3.93 -3.06
C VAL A 93 12.36 -5.33 -3.54
N GLY A 94 11.71 -6.35 -2.98
CA GLY A 94 11.77 -7.73 -3.43
C GLY A 94 10.45 -8.17 -4.05
N PHE A 95 10.50 -9.17 -4.92
CA PHE A 95 9.31 -9.79 -5.53
C PHE A 95 9.21 -11.26 -5.10
N THR A 96 8.00 -11.70 -4.77
CA THR A 96 7.76 -13.12 -4.50
C THR A 96 7.73 -13.94 -5.79
N ARG A 97 7.73 -15.26 -5.63
CA ARG A 97 7.28 -16.16 -6.70
C ARG A 97 5.87 -15.76 -7.14
N ASP A 98 5.61 -15.96 -8.43
CA ASP A 98 4.27 -15.83 -8.99
C ASP A 98 3.31 -16.80 -8.31
N VAL A 99 2.15 -16.26 -7.94
CA VAL A 99 1.01 -17.03 -7.44
C VAL A 99 -0.12 -16.79 -8.41
N GLY A 100 -0.24 -17.66 -9.41
CA GLY A 100 -1.10 -17.42 -10.57
C GLY A 100 -0.55 -16.29 -11.43
N ASN A 101 -1.31 -15.21 -11.60
CA ASN A 101 -0.93 -14.07 -12.43
C ASN A 101 -0.48 -12.84 -11.63
N VAL A 102 -0.14 -13.06 -10.36
CA VAL A 102 0.19 -12.00 -9.40
C VAL A 102 1.57 -12.24 -8.82
N LYS A 103 2.35 -11.17 -8.68
CA LYS A 103 3.55 -11.12 -7.85
C LYS A 103 3.30 -10.18 -6.67
N PHE A 104 3.71 -10.60 -5.49
CA PHE A 104 3.65 -9.74 -4.31
C PHE A 104 4.99 -9.04 -4.12
N LEU A 105 4.92 -7.80 -3.62
CA LEU A 105 6.09 -7.03 -3.26
C LEU A 105 6.40 -7.26 -1.78
N VAL A 106 7.67 -7.43 -1.46
CA VAL A 106 8.20 -7.62 -0.11
C VAL A 106 9.33 -6.63 0.12
N CYS A 107 9.68 -6.39 1.39
CA CYS A 107 10.89 -5.64 1.72
C CYS A 107 12.14 -6.41 1.25
N ALA A 108 13.11 -5.74 0.62
CA ALA A 108 14.36 -6.39 0.20
C ALA A 108 15.24 -6.80 1.40
N ASP A 109 15.33 -5.99 2.45
CA ASP A 109 16.22 -6.25 3.59
C ASP A 109 15.69 -7.29 4.57
N CYS A 110 14.44 -7.15 5.02
CA CYS A 110 13.87 -8.01 6.06
C CYS A 110 12.93 -9.10 5.53
N GLU A 111 12.70 -9.14 4.21
CA GLU A 111 11.82 -10.08 3.52
C GLU A 111 10.37 -10.08 4.04
N ALA A 112 9.97 -9.07 4.82
CA ALA A 112 8.63 -8.94 5.35
C ALA A 112 7.68 -8.47 4.25
N GLY A 113 6.51 -9.10 4.18
CA GLY A 113 5.44 -8.68 3.29
C GLY A 113 4.22 -9.60 3.39
N PRO A 114 3.28 -9.48 2.45
CA PRO A 114 3.31 -8.58 1.29
C PRO A 114 3.10 -7.11 1.70
N ILE A 115 3.96 -6.22 1.17
CA ILE A 115 3.80 -4.75 1.25
C ILE A 115 3.12 -4.19 0.00
N GLY A 116 3.01 -4.98 -1.06
CA GLY A 116 2.41 -4.57 -2.31
C GLY A 116 2.03 -5.74 -3.22
N TRP A 117 1.49 -5.39 -4.37
CA TRP A 117 0.87 -6.28 -5.33
C TRP A 117 1.19 -5.83 -6.76
N HIS A 118 1.40 -6.78 -7.66
CA HIS A 118 1.67 -6.54 -9.07
C HIS A 118 0.98 -7.60 -9.93
N CYS A 119 0.31 -7.17 -11.01
CA CYS A 119 -0.30 -8.06 -11.99
C CYS A 119 0.68 -8.33 -13.12
N LEU A 120 0.86 -9.58 -13.54
CA LEU A 120 1.72 -9.90 -14.69
C LEU A 120 1.09 -9.50 -16.04
N ASP A 121 -0.24 -9.38 -16.11
CA ASP A 121 -0.92 -8.78 -17.28
C ASP A 121 -0.64 -7.27 -17.39
N ASP A 122 -0.35 -6.60 -16.27
CA ASP A 122 -0.16 -5.14 -16.19
C ASP A 122 1.28 -4.83 -15.74
N LYS A 123 2.21 -5.02 -16.67
CA LYS A 123 3.66 -5.01 -16.43
C LYS A 123 4.18 -3.69 -15.86
N ASP A 124 3.46 -2.60 -16.12
CA ASP A 124 3.82 -1.24 -15.71
C ASP A 124 2.97 -0.74 -14.54
N SER A 125 2.30 -1.63 -13.79
CA SER A 125 1.49 -1.25 -12.62
C SER A 125 1.90 -2.05 -11.38
N PHE A 126 2.61 -1.38 -10.48
CA PHE A 126 3.01 -1.92 -9.19
C PHE A 126 2.31 -1.13 -8.08
N TYR A 127 1.62 -1.83 -7.18
CA TYR A 127 0.83 -1.20 -6.12
C TYR A 127 1.47 -1.47 -4.78
N VAL A 128 1.83 -0.43 -4.02
CA VAL A 128 2.32 -0.54 -2.64
C VAL A 128 1.23 -0.09 -1.68
N ALA A 129 0.81 -0.97 -0.78
CA ALA A 129 -0.27 -0.69 0.17
C ALA A 129 0.17 0.34 1.22
N LEU A 130 -0.56 1.45 1.34
CA LEU A 130 -0.23 2.50 2.32
C LEU A 130 -0.24 1.97 3.76
N GLU A 131 -1.20 1.12 4.09
CA GLU A 131 -1.36 0.51 5.42
C GLU A 131 -0.24 -0.50 5.77
N ARG A 132 0.54 -0.94 4.78
CA ARG A 132 1.61 -1.94 4.98
C ARG A 132 3.00 -1.31 5.00
N VAL A 133 3.12 0.01 4.91
CA VAL A 133 4.37 0.77 4.87
C VAL A 133 4.32 1.98 5.81
N THR A 134 5.44 2.66 5.97
CA THR A 134 5.58 3.90 6.76
C THR A 134 6.03 5.04 5.85
N HIS A 135 5.75 6.27 6.24
CA HIS A 135 6.09 7.48 5.48
C HIS A 135 6.95 8.43 6.30
N GLU A 136 8.08 8.88 5.72
CA GLU A 136 9.02 9.83 6.32
C GLU A 136 9.40 10.95 5.34
#